data_AF-A0A8T4CYZ4-F1
#
_entry.id   AF-A0A8T4CYZ4-F1
#
_cell.length_a   1.000
_cell.length_b   1.000
_cell.length_c   1.000
_cell.angle_alpha   90.00
_cell.angle_beta   90.00
_cell.angle_gamma   90.00
#
_symmetry.space_group_name_H-M   'P 1'
#
loop_
_entity.id
_entity.type
_entity.pdbx_description
1 polymer ?
#
loop_
_entity_poly.entity_id
_entity_poly.type
_entity_poly.pdbx_seq_one_letter_code
_entity_poly.pdbx_strand_id
1 'polypeptide(L)'
;MTYFIQGSLSFANILLAVFVLFFAISFLRKTKENKDRNPWLFLLIAVVVFFCIQILKVLELMGHIHLDTYMFYLDSMFIAIVLFTFIFQYNLILSSELIQIKRKEDSKGSLKNLQSELKTVEKIGKKLKKEEKGILTRAQELEKFTKLAEKSASKIKSKPSKKKRK
;
A
#
# COMPACT_ATOMS: atom_id res chain seq x y z
N MET A 1 55.48 8.44 19.36
CA MET A 1 54.13 9.03 19.55
C MET A 1 53.13 8.56 18.49
N THR A 2 53.51 8.43 17.23
CA THR A 2 52.64 7.99 16.11
C THR A 2 51.93 6.66 16.36
N TYR A 3 52.64 5.64 16.87
CA TYR A 3 52.05 4.33 17.18
C TYR A 3 50.96 4.37 18.25
N PHE A 4 51.09 5.24 19.25
CA PHE A 4 50.10 5.35 20.33
C PHE A 4 48.80 6.00 19.84
N ILE A 5 48.93 7.03 19.00
CA ILE A 5 47.79 7.70 18.35
C ILE A 5 47.10 6.72 17.39
N GLN A 6 47.87 5.99 16.58
CA GLN A 6 47.36 5.03 15.61
C GLN A 6 46.65 3.85 16.29
N GLY A 7 47.22 3.32 17.37
CA GLY A 7 46.58 2.27 18.17
C GLY A 7 45.26 2.72 18.81
N SER A 8 45.25 3.94 19.38
CA SER A 8 44.03 4.52 19.97
C SER A 8 42.93 4.74 18.92
N LEU A 9 43.31 5.17 17.72
CA LEU A 9 42.38 5.38 16.60
C LEU A 9 41.79 4.05 16.10
N SER A 10 42.62 3.02 15.93
CA SER A 10 42.15 1.68 15.55
C SER A 10 41.19 1.10 16.59
N PHE A 11 41.48 1.29 17.88
CA PHE A 11 40.60 0.86 18.96
C PHE A 11 39.24 1.59 18.94
N ALA A 12 39.25 2.91 18.72
CA ALA A 12 38.04 3.69 18.54
C ALA A 12 37.21 3.21 17.32
N ASN A 13 37.86 2.86 16.21
CA ASN A 13 37.19 2.32 15.04
C ASN A 13 36.54 0.96 15.30
N ILE A 14 37.15 0.10 16.13
CA ILE A 14 36.54 -1.17 16.56
C ILE A 14 35.29 -0.93 17.40
N LEU A 15 35.35 -0.01 18.37
CA LEU A 15 34.17 0.36 19.17
C LEU A 15 33.05 0.91 18.30
N LEU A 16 33.38 1.76 17.32
CA LEU A 16 32.43 2.29 16.36
C LEU A 16 31.83 1.16 15.50
N ALA A 17 32.64 0.21 15.03
CA ALA A 17 32.16 -0.94 14.28
C ALA A 17 31.15 -1.78 15.07
N VAL A 18 31.44 -2.04 16.36
CA VAL A 18 30.54 -2.77 17.27
C VAL A 18 29.23 -2.00 17.47
N PHE A 19 29.30 -0.69 17.67
CA PHE A 19 28.11 0.16 17.81
C PHE A 19 27.22 0.11 16.56
N VAL A 20 27.81 0.28 15.37
CA VAL A 20 27.07 0.21 14.10
C VAL A 20 26.51 -1.20 13.87
N LEU A 21 27.21 -2.25 14.30
CA LEU A 21 26.73 -3.64 14.20
C LEU A 21 25.46 -3.84 15.05
N PHE A 22 25.46 -3.38 16.30
CA PHE A 22 24.26 -3.41 17.16
C PHE A 22 23.09 -2.66 16.52
N PHE A 23 23.36 -1.50 15.93
CA PHE A 23 22.37 -0.72 15.19
C PHE A 23 21.81 -1.49 14.00
N ALA A 24 22.67 -2.06 13.15
CA ALA A 24 22.28 -2.83 11.98
C ALA A 24 21.41 -4.04 12.37
N ILE A 25 21.80 -4.78 13.42
CA ILE A 25 21.04 -5.94 13.94
C ILE A 25 19.67 -5.50 14.49
N SER A 26 19.63 -4.41 15.26
CA SER A 26 18.39 -3.86 15.81
C SER A 26 17.39 -3.50 14.70
N PHE A 27 17.87 -2.85 13.64
CA PHE A 27 17.04 -2.53 12.47
C PHE A 27 16.58 -3.79 11.73
N LEU A 28 17.47 -4.77 11.53
CA LEU A 28 17.14 -6.04 10.86
C LEU A 28 16.04 -6.82 11.59
N ARG A 29 16.07 -6.82 12.93
CA ARG A 29 15.03 -7.44 13.77
C ARG A 29 13.68 -6.75 13.60
N LYS A 30 13.68 -5.43 13.46
CA LYS A 30 12.46 -4.61 13.36
C LYS A 30 11.82 -4.64 11.97
N THR A 31 12.59 -4.87 10.90
CA THR A 31 12.08 -4.89 9.52
C THR A 31 11.74 -6.29 8.97
N LYS A 32 11.69 -7.32 9.82
CA LYS A 32 11.42 -8.71 9.43
C LYS A 32 10.08 -8.91 8.70
N GLU A 33 9.13 -8.00 8.87
CA GLU A 33 7.80 -8.03 8.24
C GLU A 33 7.78 -7.58 6.76
N ASN A 34 8.75 -6.78 6.31
CA ASN A 34 8.82 -6.28 4.92
C ASN A 34 10.03 -6.91 4.20
N LYS A 35 9.82 -8.11 3.67
CA LYS A 35 10.85 -8.99 3.10
C LYS A 35 11.57 -8.40 1.87
N ASP A 36 10.90 -7.55 1.10
CA ASP A 36 11.37 -7.16 -0.25
C ASP A 36 12.30 -5.95 -0.30
N ARG A 37 12.57 -5.27 0.83
CA ARG A 37 13.39 -4.04 0.84
C ARG A 37 14.17 -3.90 2.13
N ASN A 38 15.22 -4.71 2.31
CA ASN A 38 16.09 -4.63 3.49
C ASN A 38 17.47 -4.04 3.15
N PRO A 39 17.59 -2.71 2.95
CA PRO A 39 18.89 -2.04 2.80
C PRO A 39 19.79 -2.25 4.03
N TRP A 40 19.18 -2.57 5.16
CA TRP A 40 19.85 -2.92 6.41
C TRP A 40 20.73 -4.17 6.30
N LEU A 41 20.40 -5.10 5.38
CA LEU A 41 21.20 -6.31 5.16
C LEU A 41 22.54 -5.96 4.49
N PHE A 42 22.55 -5.01 3.55
CA PHE A 42 23.77 -4.48 2.95
C PHE A 42 24.62 -3.69 3.95
N LEU A 43 23.97 -2.89 4.81
CA LEU A 43 24.65 -2.21 5.91
C LEU A 43 25.32 -3.22 6.86
N LEU A 44 24.62 -4.31 7.20
CA LEU A 44 25.16 -5.38 8.04
C LEU A 44 26.41 -6.02 7.40
N ILE A 45 26.34 -6.33 6.11
CA ILE A 45 27.50 -6.86 5.36
C ILE A 45 28.67 -5.86 5.40
N ALA A 46 28.42 -4.58 5.13
CA ALA A 46 29.45 -3.55 5.16
C ALA A 46 30.13 -3.43 6.52
N VAL A 47 29.34 -3.50 7.61
CA VAL A 47 29.85 -3.46 8.99
C VAL A 47 30.70 -4.68 9.32
N VAL A 48 30.27 -5.87 8.90
CA VAL A 48 31.05 -7.10 9.11
C VAL A 48 32.38 -7.02 8.36
N VAL A 49 32.37 -6.57 7.11
CA VAL A 49 33.60 -6.37 6.32
C VAL A 49 34.51 -5.34 6.99
N PHE A 50 33.96 -4.21 7.44
CA PHE A 50 34.71 -3.19 8.17
C PHE A 50 35.35 -3.74 9.44
N PHE A 51 34.60 -4.50 10.23
CA PHE A 51 35.09 -5.12 11.44
C PHE A 51 36.26 -6.08 11.17
N CYS A 52 36.16 -6.91 10.12
CA CYS A 52 37.27 -7.77 9.69
C CYS A 52 38.51 -6.98 9.29
N ILE A 53 38.36 -5.86 8.57
CA ILE A 53 39.48 -4.98 8.20
C ILE A 53 40.14 -4.38 9.45
N GLN A 54 39.35 -3.93 10.43
CA GLN A 54 39.91 -3.40 11.68
C GLN A 54 40.68 -4.45 12.48
N ILE A 55 40.18 -5.70 12.53
CA ILE A 55 40.92 -6.82 13.13
C ILE A 55 42.26 -7.02 12.42
N LEU A 56 42.26 -7.07 11.08
CA LEU A 56 43.49 -7.23 10.30
C LEU A 56 44.49 -6.10 10.57
N LYS A 57 44.02 -4.84 10.66
CA LYS A 57 44.85 -3.68 11.02
C LYS A 57 45.47 -3.82 12.40
N VAL A 58 44.74 -4.33 13.39
CA VAL A 58 45.29 -4.58 14.72
C VAL A 58 46.32 -5.72 14.70
N LEU A 59 46.07 -6.81 13.97
CA LEU A 59 47.03 -7.92 13.86
C LEU A 59 48.34 -7.48 13.17
N GLU A 60 48.25 -6.62 12.16
CA GLU A 60 49.41 -6.00 11.53
C GLU A 60 50.18 -5.12 12.51
N LEU A 61 49.49 -4.32 13.32
CA LEU A 61 50.09 -3.45 14.32
C LEU A 61 50.78 -4.24 15.45
N MET A 62 50.31 -5.45 15.74
CA MET A 62 50.95 -6.41 16.64
C MET A 62 52.15 -7.15 16.00
N GLY A 63 52.42 -6.93 14.71
CA GLY A 63 53.54 -7.53 13.99
C GLY A 63 53.31 -8.98 13.57
N HIS A 64 52.09 -9.51 13.64
CA HIS A 64 51.79 -10.88 13.26
C HIS A 64 51.66 -11.07 11.74
N ILE A 65 51.32 -10.01 11.00
CA ILE A 65 51.07 -10.05 9.56
C ILE A 65 51.59 -8.74 8.94
N HIS A 66 52.04 -8.76 7.69
CA HIS A 66 52.39 -7.56 6.92
C HIS A 66 51.45 -7.44 5.73
N LEU A 67 50.57 -6.44 5.77
CA LEU A 67 49.50 -6.19 4.81
C LEU A 67 49.58 -4.79 4.20
N ASP A 68 50.66 -4.03 4.42
CA ASP A 68 50.86 -2.67 3.92
C ASP A 68 50.40 -2.47 2.46
N THR A 69 50.78 -3.39 1.56
CA THR A 69 50.40 -3.33 0.14
C THR A 69 48.90 -3.61 -0.10
N TYR A 70 48.29 -4.45 0.74
CA TYR A 70 46.89 -4.86 0.63
C TYR A 70 45.92 -3.93 1.37
N MET A 71 46.41 -3.16 2.35
CA MET A 71 45.58 -2.22 3.12
C MET A 71 44.92 -1.17 2.25
N PHE A 72 45.62 -0.67 1.23
CA PHE A 72 45.04 0.25 0.25
C PHE A 72 43.83 -0.36 -0.49
N TYR A 73 43.95 -1.61 -0.93
CA TYR A 73 42.86 -2.30 -1.63
C TYR A 73 41.69 -2.60 -0.70
N LEU A 74 41.96 -3.00 0.55
CA LEU A 74 40.92 -3.25 1.55
C LEU A 74 40.13 -1.99 1.90
N ASP A 75 40.82 -0.86 2.10
CA ASP A 75 40.16 0.43 2.37
C ASP A 75 39.35 0.92 1.16
N SER A 76 39.88 0.76 -0.05
CA SER A 76 39.15 1.07 -1.30
C SER A 76 37.91 0.19 -1.48
N MET A 77 38.02 -1.12 -1.21
CA MET A 77 36.90 -2.05 -1.28
C MET A 77 35.82 -1.69 -0.25
N PHE A 78 36.21 -1.31 0.97
CA PHE A 78 35.27 -0.85 1.98
C PHE A 78 34.51 0.40 1.51
N ILE A 79 35.22 1.41 1.00
CA ILE A 79 34.59 2.63 0.46
C ILE A 79 33.63 2.28 -0.70
N ALA A 80 34.02 1.37 -1.59
CA ALA A 80 33.17 0.92 -2.69
C ALA A 80 31.88 0.23 -2.19
N ILE A 81 31.97 -0.62 -1.16
CA ILE A 81 30.80 -1.27 -0.54
C ILE A 81 29.88 -0.23 0.12
N VAL A 82 30.44 0.75 0.82
CA VAL A 82 29.67 1.84 1.43
C VAL A 82 28.96 2.65 0.35
N LEU A 83 29.66 3.03 -0.72
CA LEU A 83 29.10 3.77 -1.84
C LEU A 83 27.98 2.99 -2.53
N PHE A 84 28.20 1.69 -2.78
CA PHE A 84 27.20 0.81 -3.35
C PHE A 84 25.95 0.71 -2.46
N THR A 85 26.13 0.64 -1.14
CA THR A 85 25.03 0.63 -0.18
C THR A 85 24.23 1.94 -0.24
N PHE A 86 24.89 3.09 -0.36
CA PHE A 86 24.22 4.38 -0.54
C PHE A 86 23.44 4.46 -1.85
N ILE A 87 24.03 4.06 -2.98
CA ILE A 87 23.37 4.05 -4.29
C ILE A 87 22.15 3.12 -4.26
N PHE A 88 22.28 1.95 -3.64
CA PHE A 88 21.19 1.00 -3.50
C PHE A 88 20.05 1.55 -2.61
N GLN A 89 20.39 2.19 -1.49
CA GLN A 89 19.42 2.87 -0.64
C GLN A 89 18.70 4.00 -1.39
N TYR A 90 19.43 4.83 -2.12
CA TYR A 90 18.88 5.91 -2.92
C TYR A 90 17.90 5.37 -3.97
N ASN A 91 18.28 4.34 -4.72
CA ASN A 91 17.40 3.70 -5.70
C ASN A 91 16.16 3.09 -5.06
N LEU A 92 16.28 2.48 -3.87
CA LEU A 92 15.13 1.94 -3.13
C LEU A 92 14.15 3.03 -2.70
N ILE A 93 14.67 4.16 -2.21
CA ILE A 93 13.86 5.32 -1.82
C ILE A 93 13.12 5.86 -3.05
N LEU A 94 13.84 6.14 -4.14
CA LEU A 94 13.26 6.63 -5.39
C LEU A 94 12.17 5.67 -5.92
N SER A 95 12.45 4.37 -5.91
CA SER A 95 11.49 3.34 -6.31
C SER A 95 10.30 3.23 -5.34
N SER A 96 10.47 3.57 -4.06
CA SER A 96 9.37 3.60 -3.09
C SER A 96 8.45 4.78 -3.31
N GLU A 97 9.01 5.94 -3.63
CA GLU A 97 8.26 7.15 -3.96
C GLU A 97 7.48 6.93 -5.26
N LEU A 98 8.11 6.34 -6.28
CA LEU A 98 7.43 6.00 -7.54
C LEU A 98 6.25 5.03 -7.33
N ILE A 99 6.39 4.03 -6.46
CA ILE A 99 5.29 3.11 -6.13
C ILE A 99 4.17 3.82 -5.35
N GLN A 100 4.51 4.72 -4.42
CA GLN A 100 3.51 5.50 -3.69
C GLN A 100 2.73 6.44 -4.62
N ILE A 101 3.42 7.09 -5.57
CA ILE A 101 2.79 7.96 -6.57
C ILE A 101 1.81 7.14 -7.41
N LYS A 102 2.24 5.97 -7.92
CA LYS A 102 1.39 5.10 -8.76
C LYS A 102 0.14 4.61 -8.01
N ARG A 103 0.28 4.17 -6.75
CA ARG A 103 -0.86 3.75 -5.91
C ARG A 103 -1.89 4.87 -5.69
N LYS A 104 -1.42 6.10 -5.53
CA LYS A 104 -2.26 7.29 -5.29
C LYS A 104 -3.02 7.69 -6.56
N GLU A 105 -2.43 7.45 -7.73
CA GLU A 105 -3.04 7.68 -9.03
C GLU A 105 -4.13 6.63 -9.33
N ASP A 106 -3.84 5.35 -9.10
CA ASP A 106 -4.81 4.25 -9.25
C ASP A 106 -6.02 4.41 -8.31
N SER A 107 -5.79 4.81 -7.06
CA SER A 107 -6.90 5.11 -6.12
C SER A 107 -7.76 6.29 -6.56
N LYS A 108 -7.17 7.33 -7.17
CA LYS A 108 -7.93 8.47 -7.73
C LYS A 108 -8.76 8.05 -8.95
N GLY A 109 -8.24 7.17 -9.81
CA GLY A 109 -8.98 6.62 -10.94
C GLY A 109 -10.17 5.77 -10.48
N SER A 110 -9.95 4.91 -9.49
CA SER A 110 -10.99 4.05 -8.92
C SER A 110 -12.11 4.84 -8.22
N LEU A 111 -11.77 5.90 -7.46
CA LEU A 111 -12.76 6.80 -6.84
C LEU A 111 -13.61 7.56 -7.87
N LYS A 112 -13.02 7.97 -9.00
CA LYS A 112 -13.78 8.62 -10.10
C LYS A 112 -14.79 7.67 -10.74
N ASN A 113 -14.43 6.40 -10.91
CA ASN A 113 -15.34 5.39 -11.43
C ASN A 113 -16.47 5.05 -10.45
N LEU A 114 -16.18 4.93 -9.16
CA LEU A 114 -17.23 4.71 -8.15
C LEU A 114 -18.22 5.89 -8.07
N GLN A 115 -17.73 7.12 -8.24
CA GLN A 115 -18.61 8.30 -8.30
C GLN A 115 -19.49 8.35 -9.56
N SER A 116 -18.99 7.90 -10.71
CA SER A 116 -19.80 7.85 -11.94
C SER A 116 -20.86 6.75 -11.87
N GLU A 117 -20.54 5.59 -11.27
CA GLU A 117 -21.52 4.53 -11.02
C GLU A 117 -22.62 4.98 -10.05
N LEU A 118 -22.26 5.63 -8.93
CA LEU A 118 -23.23 6.17 -7.97
C LEU A 118 -24.23 7.15 -8.60
N LYS A 119 -23.75 8.07 -9.46
CA LYS A 119 -24.62 8.99 -10.21
C LYS A 119 -25.57 8.26 -11.18
N THR A 120 -25.11 7.14 -11.73
CA THR A 120 -25.91 6.34 -12.66
C THR A 120 -27.01 5.59 -11.93
N VAL A 121 -26.68 4.99 -10.78
CA VAL A 121 -27.65 4.33 -9.89
C VAL A 121 -28.68 5.32 -9.35
N GLU A 122 -28.27 6.54 -8.98
CA GLU A 122 -29.21 7.57 -8.50
C GLU A 122 -30.22 8.01 -9.59
N LYS A 123 -29.77 8.11 -10.85
CA LYS A 123 -30.66 8.37 -11.99
C LYS A 123 -31.67 7.24 -12.22
N ILE A 124 -31.23 5.99 -12.10
CA ILE A 124 -32.11 4.81 -12.24
C ILE A 124 -33.15 4.78 -11.12
N GLY A 125 -32.74 5.04 -9.87
CA GLY A 125 -33.67 5.12 -8.73
C GLY A 125 -34.73 6.21 -8.88
N LYS A 126 -34.37 7.38 -9.43
CA LYS A 126 -35.33 8.46 -9.74
C LYS A 126 -36.33 8.06 -10.84
N LYS A 127 -35.92 7.28 -11.84
CA LYS A 127 -36.83 6.75 -12.87
C LYS A 127 -37.81 5.73 -12.30
N LEU A 128 -37.33 4.77 -11.51
CA LEU A 128 -38.17 3.74 -10.89
C LEU A 128 -39.24 4.35 -9.98
N LYS A 129 -38.88 5.31 -9.13
CA LYS A 129 -39.89 6.03 -8.30
C LYS A 129 -40.94 6.77 -9.12
N LYS A 130 -40.61 7.19 -10.35
CA LYS A 130 -41.54 7.87 -11.25
C LYS A 130 -42.50 6.88 -11.91
N GLU A 131 -42.02 5.71 -12.30
CA GLU A 131 -42.85 4.61 -12.82
C GLU A 131 -43.78 4.05 -11.73
N GLU A 132 -43.28 3.85 -10.52
CA GLU A 132 -44.07 3.32 -9.39
C GLU A 132 -45.28 4.21 -9.08
N LYS A 133 -45.07 5.55 -9.08
CA LYS A 133 -46.18 6.51 -8.95
C LYS A 133 -47.18 6.42 -10.09
N GLY A 134 -46.72 6.19 -11.33
CA GLY A 134 -47.59 6.05 -12.50
C GLY A 134 -48.41 4.75 -12.49
N ILE A 135 -47.86 3.66 -11.96
CA ILE A 135 -48.56 2.39 -11.78
C ILE A 135 -49.64 2.52 -10.69
N LEU A 136 -49.33 3.21 -9.60
CA LEU A 136 -50.27 3.44 -8.49
C LEU A 136 -51.50 4.25 -8.94
N THR A 137 -51.32 5.29 -9.75
CA THR A 137 -52.45 6.07 -10.31
C THR A 137 -53.32 5.22 -11.25
N ARG A 138 -52.70 4.40 -12.11
CA ARG A 138 -53.45 3.50 -13.01
C ARG A 138 -54.25 2.45 -12.24
N ALA A 139 -53.70 1.90 -11.17
CA ALA A 139 -54.41 0.95 -10.30
C ALA A 139 -55.63 1.61 -9.63
N GLN A 140 -55.49 2.84 -9.15
CA GLN A 140 -56.61 3.60 -8.57
C GLN A 140 -57.70 3.95 -9.60
N GLU A 141 -57.34 4.22 -10.85
CA GLU A 141 -58.32 4.42 -11.94
C GLU A 141 -59.10 3.13 -12.24
N LEU A 142 -58.40 2.00 -12.36
CA LEU A 142 -59.02 0.68 -12.54
C LEU A 142 -60.02 0.34 -11.43
N GLU A 143 -59.67 0.63 -10.17
CA GLU A 143 -60.55 0.39 -9.03
C GLU A 143 -61.80 1.31 -9.04
N LYS A 144 -61.70 2.52 -9.60
CA LYS A 144 -62.86 3.39 -9.82
C LYS A 144 -63.75 2.86 -10.94
N PHE A 145 -63.16 2.35 -12.03
CA PHE A 145 -63.91 1.75 -13.14
C PHE A 145 -64.67 0.48 -12.71
N THR A 146 -64.07 -0.38 -11.89
CA THR A 146 -64.76 -1.59 -11.38
C THR A 146 -65.95 -1.25 -10.49
N LYS A 147 -65.80 -0.27 -9.57
CA LYS A 147 -66.90 0.22 -8.71
C LYS A 147 -68.05 0.84 -9.51
N LEU A 148 -67.75 1.51 -10.64
CA LEU A 148 -68.75 2.04 -11.56
C LEU A 148 -69.46 0.93 -12.35
N ALA A 149 -68.73 -0.10 -12.78
CA ALA A 149 -69.30 -1.27 -13.46
C ALA A 149 -70.25 -2.06 -12.55
N GLU A 150 -69.89 -2.28 -11.28
CA GLU A 150 -70.77 -2.93 -10.29
C GLU A 150 -72.05 -2.12 -10.03
N LYS A 151 -71.95 -0.80 -9.88
CA LYS A 151 -73.12 0.09 -9.77
C LYS A 151 -74.02 0.01 -11.01
N SER A 152 -73.43 -0.06 -12.19
CA SER A 152 -74.16 -0.19 -13.46
C SER A 152 -74.87 -1.53 -13.59
N ALA A 153 -74.21 -2.63 -13.21
CA ALA A 153 -74.78 -3.97 -13.20
C ALA A 153 -75.93 -4.12 -12.19
N SER A 154 -75.85 -3.45 -11.04
CA SER A 154 -76.93 -3.44 -10.03
C SER A 154 -78.21 -2.73 -10.52
N LYS A 155 -78.08 -1.70 -11.37
CA LYS A 155 -79.21 -0.98 -12.00
C LYS A 155 -79.92 -1.78 -13.10
N ILE A 156 -79.25 -2.75 -13.71
CA ILE A 156 -79.84 -3.59 -14.77
C ILE A 156 -80.70 -4.72 -14.16
N LYS A 157 -80.35 -5.22 -12.97
CA LYS A 157 -81.14 -6.24 -12.24
C LYS A 157 -82.47 -5.74 -11.66
N SER A 158 -82.73 -4.43 -11.63
CA SER A 158 -83.95 -3.86 -11.04
C SER A 158 -85.05 -3.47 -12.04
N LYS A 159 -85.00 -3.94 -13.30
CA LYS A 159 -86.08 -3.72 -14.27
C LYS A 159 -86.98 -4.97 -14.35
N PRO A 160 -88.14 -5.03 -13.66
CA PRO A 160 -89.04 -6.17 -13.76
C PRO A 160 -89.73 -6.14 -15.12
N SER A 161 -89.53 -7.19 -15.92
CA SER A 161 -90.31 -7.40 -17.14
C SER A 161 -91.74 -7.77 -16.74
N LYS A 162 -92.69 -6.85 -17.00
CA LYS A 162 -94.12 -7.11 -16.90
C LYS A 162 -94.50 -8.18 -17.93
N LYS A 163 -94.66 -9.41 -17.45
CA LYS A 163 -95.23 -10.54 -18.20
C LYS A 163 -96.74 -10.30 -18.36
N LYS A 164 -97.18 -9.91 -19.56
CA LYS A 164 -98.60 -9.92 -19.96
C LYS A 164 -99.09 -11.37 -19.98
N ARG A 165 -100.05 -11.71 -19.12
CA ARG A 165 -100.90 -12.91 -19.25
C ARG A 165 -102.03 -12.59 -20.24
N LYS A 166 -102.28 -13.56 -21.13
CA LYS A 166 -103.54 -13.72 -21.86
C LYS A 166 -104.68 -13.97 -20.88
#